data_AF-A0A531K9P6-F1
#
_entry.id   AF-A0A531K9P6-F1
#
_cell.length_a   1.000
_cell.length_b   1.000
_cell.length_c   1.000
_cell.angle_alpha   90.00
_cell.angle_beta   90.00
_cell.angle_gamma   90.00
#
_symmetry.space_group_name_H-M   'P 1'
#
loop_
_entity.id
_entity.type
_entity.pdbx_description
1 polymer ?
#
loop_
_entity_poly.entity_id
_entity_poly.type
_entity_poly.pdbx_seq_one_letter_code
_entity_poly.pdbx_strand_id
1 'polypeptide(L)'
;VAQIAPYIGRSEAAAAAERPTDNLQAYDLVLQARNRYRHGGDDPQDILEARGLYQRALEMDPSYAAARAGLALTFIASVAQSGDGRENAPELHLGLSEARQAVRLDPNLGLGYQVISFGLALQGDYSGGLQAARRAVE
;
A
#
# COMPACT_ATOMS: atom_id res chain seq x y z
N VAL A 1 -44.34 -11.05 15.00
CA VAL A 1 -43.41 -10.96 13.84
C VAL A 1 -43.08 -9.49 13.62
N ALA A 2 -41.91 -9.00 14.02
CA ALA A 2 -41.48 -7.65 13.67
C ALA A 2 -39.97 -7.42 13.87
N GLN A 3 -39.31 -7.11 12.75
CA GLN A 3 -38.22 -6.15 12.58
C GLN A 3 -36.83 -6.45 13.19
N ILE A 4 -36.09 -7.34 12.53
CA ILE A 4 -34.61 -7.38 12.60
C ILE A 4 -33.97 -6.95 11.25
N ALA A 5 -34.76 -6.87 10.17
CA ALA A 5 -34.28 -6.65 8.81
C ALA A 5 -33.62 -5.27 8.49
N PRO A 6 -33.99 -4.11 9.08
CA PRO A 6 -33.45 -2.82 8.60
C PRO A 6 -32.08 -2.46 9.22
N TYR A 7 -31.70 -3.08 10.34
CA TYR A 7 -30.44 -2.78 11.01
C TYR A 7 -29.26 -3.53 10.40
N ILE A 8 -29.50 -4.76 9.94
CA ILE A 8 -28.49 -5.58 9.25
C ILE A 8 -28.07 -4.91 7.93
N GLY A 9 -29.00 -4.33 7.17
CA GLY A 9 -28.68 -3.66 5.90
C GLY A 9 -27.80 -2.40 6.03
N ARG A 10 -27.92 -1.65 7.13
CA ARG A 10 -27.05 -0.49 7.39
C ARG A 10 -25.68 -0.89 7.94
N SER A 11 -25.64 -1.89 8.82
CA SER A 11 -24.37 -2.41 9.35
C SER A 11 -23.60 -3.21 8.31
N GLU A 12 -24.25 -3.98 7.44
CA GLU A 12 -23.58 -4.66 6.32
C GLU A 12 -23.12 -3.68 5.26
N ALA A 13 -23.89 -2.61 4.96
CA ALA A 13 -23.43 -1.58 4.03
C ALA A 13 -22.23 -0.79 4.58
N ALA A 14 -22.21 -0.48 5.88
CA ALA A 14 -21.07 0.15 6.54
C ALA A 14 -19.86 -0.80 6.67
N ALA A 15 -20.08 -2.08 7.01
CA ALA A 15 -19.04 -3.08 7.09
C ALA A 15 -18.51 -3.50 5.71
N ALA A 16 -19.33 -3.46 4.66
CA ALA A 16 -18.90 -3.61 3.27
C ALA A 16 -18.11 -2.38 2.81
N ALA A 17 -18.47 -1.17 3.26
CA ALA A 17 -17.70 0.05 3.02
C ALA A 17 -16.35 0.06 3.76
N GLU A 18 -16.22 -0.67 4.87
CA GLU A 18 -14.95 -0.85 5.61
C GLU A 18 -14.12 -2.05 5.12
N ARG A 19 -14.65 -2.91 4.25
CA ARG A 19 -13.86 -4.00 3.68
C ARG A 19 -12.84 -3.41 2.71
N PRO A 20 -11.53 -3.62 2.95
CA PRO A 20 -10.50 -3.05 2.09
C PRO A 20 -10.55 -3.54 0.64
N THR A 21 -11.24 -4.66 0.38
CA THR A 21 -11.52 -5.26 -0.93
C THR A 21 -12.70 -6.22 -0.81
N ASP A 22 -13.48 -6.37 -1.89
CA ASP A 22 -14.53 -7.39 -2.02
C ASP A 22 -13.96 -8.78 -2.41
N ASN A 23 -12.67 -8.85 -2.75
CA ASN A 23 -12.00 -10.09 -3.13
C ASN A 23 -11.18 -10.64 -1.95
N LEU A 24 -11.74 -11.66 -1.28
CA LEU A 24 -11.08 -12.31 -0.14
C LEU A 24 -9.71 -12.92 -0.48
N GLN A 25 -9.51 -13.41 -1.72
CA GLN A 25 -8.22 -13.93 -2.14
C GLN A 25 -7.17 -12.82 -2.26
N ALA A 26 -7.56 -11.66 -2.80
CA ALA A 26 -6.70 -10.49 -2.83
C ALA A 26 -6.34 -10.00 -1.42
N TYR A 27 -7.32 -10.03 -0.50
CA TYR A 27 -7.12 -9.72 0.91
C TYR A 27 -6.08 -10.64 1.56
N ASP A 28 -6.23 -11.96 1.39
CA ASP A 28 -5.30 -12.96 1.96
C ASP A 28 -3.88 -12.80 1.39
N LEU A 29 -3.74 -12.50 0.10
CA LEU A 29 -2.45 -12.23 -0.53
C LEU A 29 -1.77 -11.00 0.09
N VAL A 30 -2.53 -9.93 0.37
CA VAL A 30 -2.00 -8.73 1.06
C VAL A 30 -1.53 -9.07 2.48
N LEU A 31 -2.29 -9.88 3.22
CA LEU A 31 -1.88 -10.30 4.56
C LEU A 31 -0.59 -11.14 4.53
N GLN A 32 -0.47 -12.07 3.58
CA GLN A 32 0.75 -12.86 3.38
C GLN A 32 1.93 -11.96 3.02
N ALA A 33 1.76 -11.01 2.10
CA ALA A 33 2.81 -10.08 1.70
C ALA A 33 3.29 -9.22 2.87
N ARG A 34 2.36 -8.73 3.70
CA ARG A 34 2.67 -7.95 4.92
C ARG A 34 3.42 -8.78 5.95
N ASN A 35 3.07 -10.06 6.11
CA ASN A 35 3.77 -10.96 7.03
C ASN A 35 5.21 -11.19 6.56
N ARG A 36 5.40 -11.39 5.25
CA ARG A 36 6.71 -11.60 4.64
C ARG A 36 7.61 -10.37 4.77
N TYR A 37 7.05 -9.17 4.57
CA TYR A 37 7.78 -7.91 4.69
C TYR A 37 7.62 -7.24 6.07
N ARG A 38 7.37 -8.03 7.13
CA ARG A 38 7.15 -7.49 8.47
C ARG A 38 8.48 -6.96 9.02
N HIS A 39 8.47 -5.69 9.43
CA HIS A 39 9.63 -4.93 9.96
C HIS A 39 10.68 -4.47 8.93
N GLY A 40 10.32 -4.41 7.65
CA GLY A 40 11.25 -3.88 6.64
C GLY A 40 12.41 -4.82 6.35
N GLY A 41 12.08 -6.11 6.14
CA GLY A 41 13.04 -7.20 6.04
C GLY A 41 14.30 -6.84 5.26
N ASP A 42 15.45 -7.05 5.91
CA ASP A 42 16.79 -6.79 5.38
C ASP A 42 17.19 -7.77 4.26
N ASP A 43 16.35 -8.78 3.98
CA ASP A 43 16.58 -9.74 2.90
C ASP A 43 15.90 -9.26 1.59
N PRO A 44 16.67 -8.98 0.53
CA PRO A 44 16.12 -8.69 -0.80
C PRO A 44 15.12 -9.74 -1.31
N GLN A 45 15.26 -11.02 -0.92
CA GLN A 45 14.33 -12.07 -1.33
C GLN A 45 12.93 -11.88 -0.73
N ASP A 46 12.84 -11.47 0.54
CA ASP A 46 11.55 -11.20 1.19
C ASP A 46 10.79 -10.07 0.47
N ILE A 47 11.53 -9.06 -0.02
CA ILE A 47 10.97 -7.96 -0.80
C ILE A 47 10.38 -8.45 -2.12
N LEU A 48 11.12 -9.31 -2.83
CA LEU A 48 10.69 -9.85 -4.12
C LEU A 48 9.48 -10.77 -3.99
N GLU A 49 9.45 -11.61 -2.96
CA GLU A 49 8.31 -12.46 -2.68
C GLU A 49 7.06 -11.65 -2.30
N ALA A 50 7.21 -10.66 -1.40
CA ALA A 50 6.12 -9.76 -1.04
C ALA A 50 5.59 -9.00 -2.26
N ARG A 51 6.49 -8.56 -3.16
CA ARG A 51 6.13 -7.89 -4.42
C ARG A 51 5.24 -8.79 -5.29
N GLY A 52 5.64 -10.05 -5.47
CA GLY A 52 4.85 -11.01 -6.25
C GLY A 52 3.46 -11.25 -5.65
N LEU A 53 3.34 -11.29 -4.33
CA LEU A 53 2.04 -11.42 -3.65
C LEU A 53 1.15 -10.19 -3.85
N TYR A 54 1.71 -8.97 -3.75
CA TYR A 54 0.95 -7.75 -4.04
C TYR A 54 0.53 -7.65 -5.52
N GLN A 55 1.38 -8.06 -6.46
CA GLN A 55 1.04 -8.08 -7.88
C GLN A 55 -0.14 -9.03 -8.16
N ARG A 56 -0.11 -10.24 -7.59
CA ARG A 56 -1.23 -11.19 -7.69
C ARG A 56 -2.51 -10.67 -7.05
N ALA A 57 -2.41 -9.94 -5.94
CA ALA A 57 -3.57 -9.29 -5.34
C ALA A 57 -4.17 -8.22 -6.28
N LEU A 58 -3.34 -7.49 -7.03
CA LEU A 58 -3.79 -6.49 -8.00
C LEU A 58 -4.30 -7.07 -9.31
N GLU A 59 -3.85 -8.27 -9.71
CA GLU A 59 -4.48 -9.03 -10.81
C GLU A 59 -5.93 -9.40 -10.47
N MET A 60 -6.20 -9.67 -9.19
CA MET A 60 -7.52 -10.04 -8.68
C MET A 60 -8.42 -8.83 -8.39
N ASP A 61 -7.83 -7.75 -7.87
CA ASP A 61 -8.50 -6.49 -7.60
C ASP A 61 -7.55 -5.31 -7.92
N PRO A 62 -7.63 -4.77 -9.16
CA PRO A 62 -6.80 -3.65 -9.58
C PRO A 62 -7.03 -2.36 -8.78
N SER A 63 -8.15 -2.25 -8.07
CA SER A 63 -8.51 -1.09 -7.24
C SER A 63 -8.12 -1.25 -5.77
N TYR A 64 -7.47 -2.35 -5.40
CA TYR A 64 -7.13 -2.60 -4.01
C TYR A 64 -6.00 -1.67 -3.51
N ALA A 65 -6.39 -0.56 -2.87
CA ALA A 65 -5.48 0.49 -2.42
C ALA A 65 -4.34 -0.02 -1.53
N ALA A 66 -4.65 -0.93 -0.59
CA ALA A 66 -3.66 -1.52 0.30
C ALA A 66 -2.61 -2.37 -0.44
N ALA A 67 -3.01 -3.10 -1.49
CA ALA A 67 -2.09 -3.85 -2.33
C ALA A 67 -1.18 -2.93 -3.13
N ARG A 68 -1.71 -1.82 -3.68
CA ARG A 68 -0.89 -0.80 -4.39
C ARG A 68 0.13 -0.14 -3.47
N ALA A 69 -0.28 0.25 -2.27
CA ALA A 69 0.62 0.85 -1.29
C ALA A 69 1.72 -0.14 -0.85
N GLY A 70 1.37 -1.41 -0.65
CA GLY A 70 2.32 -2.47 -0.36
C GLY A 70 3.30 -2.73 -1.50
N LEU A 71 2.81 -2.80 -2.75
CA LEU A 71 3.65 -2.93 -3.94
C LEU A 71 4.64 -1.77 -4.05
N ALA A 72 4.16 -0.54 -3.88
CA ALA A 72 4.98 0.66 -3.87
C ALA A 72 6.09 0.59 -2.81
N LEU A 73 5.76 0.15 -1.59
CA LEU A 73 6.74 -0.05 -0.53
C LEU A 73 7.86 -1.01 -0.96
N THR A 74 7.54 -2.12 -1.65
CA THR A 74 8.56 -3.06 -2.12
C THR A 74 9.51 -2.44 -3.15
N PHE A 75 9.04 -1.55 -4.01
CA PHE A 75 9.91 -0.86 -4.97
C PHE A 75 10.85 0.11 -4.26
N ILE A 76 10.29 0.95 -3.38
CA ILE A 76 11.05 1.95 -2.64
C ILE A 76 12.08 1.27 -1.72
N ALA A 77 11.71 0.16 -1.09
CA ALA A 77 12.63 -0.61 -0.26
C ALA A 77 13.77 -1.24 -1.06
N SER A 78 13.50 -1.80 -2.26
CA SER A 78 14.58 -2.28 -3.13
C SER A 78 15.56 -1.15 -3.49
N VAL A 79 15.05 0.04 -3.81
CA VAL A 79 15.92 1.20 -4.10
C VAL A 79 16.75 1.59 -2.88
N ALA A 80 16.15 1.60 -1.69
CA ALA A 80 16.86 1.89 -0.45
C ALA A 80 18.03 0.92 -0.18
N GLN A 81 17.89 -0.35 -0.55
CA GLN A 81 18.93 -1.38 -0.38
C GLN A 81 20.02 -1.35 -1.47
N SER A 82 19.78 -0.72 -2.62
CA SER A 82 20.62 -0.88 -3.81
C SER A 82 21.94 -0.07 -3.82
N GLY A 83 22.17 0.83 -2.85
CA GLY A 83 23.38 1.67 -2.83
C GLY A 83 23.23 3.00 -3.60
N ASP A 84 24.32 3.56 -4.15
CA ASP A 84 24.38 4.89 -4.78
C ASP A 84 23.53 5.00 -6.07
N GLY A 85 23.03 6.22 -6.38
CA GLY A 85 22.22 6.51 -7.57
C GLY A 85 20.69 6.43 -7.37
N ARG A 86 20.23 6.58 -6.13
CA ARG A 86 18.83 6.35 -5.70
C ARG A 86 17.85 7.35 -6.28
N GLU A 87 18.27 8.61 -6.44
CA GLU A 87 17.35 9.70 -6.79
C GLU A 87 16.71 9.59 -8.18
N ASN A 88 17.33 8.85 -9.10
CA ASN A 88 16.87 8.71 -10.48
C ASN A 88 16.56 7.25 -10.87
N ALA A 89 16.43 6.36 -9.88
CA ALA A 89 16.10 4.96 -10.15
C ALA A 89 14.68 4.84 -10.76
N PRO A 90 14.51 4.18 -11.92
CA PRO A 90 13.18 3.94 -12.51
C PRO A 90 12.21 3.27 -11.53
N GLU A 91 12.72 2.37 -10.68
CA GLU A 91 11.96 1.71 -9.62
C GLU A 91 11.42 2.69 -8.57
N LEU A 92 12.15 3.78 -8.25
CA LEU A 92 11.70 4.79 -7.31
C LEU A 92 10.48 5.55 -7.87
N HIS A 93 10.55 5.93 -9.16
CA HIS A 93 9.43 6.57 -9.85
C HIS A 93 8.20 5.65 -9.93
N LEU A 94 8.42 4.37 -10.21
CA LEU A 94 7.34 3.38 -10.22
C LEU A 94 6.69 3.24 -8.84
N GLY A 95 7.49 3.11 -7.78
CA GLY A 95 7.01 3.05 -6.40
C GLY A 95 6.18 4.28 -6.02
N LEU A 96 6.68 5.49 -6.32
CA LEU A 96 5.94 6.73 -6.07
C LEU A 96 4.63 6.81 -6.87
N SER A 97 4.62 6.33 -8.11
CA SER A 97 3.41 6.27 -8.94
C SER A 97 2.33 5.38 -8.30
N GLU A 98 2.71 4.18 -7.87
CA GLU A 98 1.80 3.23 -7.22
C GLU A 98 1.28 3.75 -5.88
N ALA A 99 2.15 4.37 -5.07
CA ALA A 99 1.72 4.98 -3.81
C ALA A 99 0.73 6.13 -4.03
N ARG A 100 0.94 6.94 -5.07
CA ARG A 100 0.00 8.00 -5.47
C ARG A 100 -1.33 7.44 -5.98
N GLN A 101 -1.33 6.29 -6.66
CA GLN A 101 -2.58 5.60 -7.01
C GLN A 101 -3.30 5.09 -5.77
N ALA A 102 -2.57 4.53 -4.81
CA ALA A 102 -3.15 4.03 -3.56
C ALA A 102 -3.91 5.13 -2.81
N VAL A 103 -3.31 6.31 -2.61
CA VAL A 103 -4.00 7.43 -1.93
C VAL A 103 -5.14 8.06 -2.75
N ARG A 104 -5.15 7.87 -4.08
CA ARG A 104 -6.31 8.27 -4.91
C ARG A 104 -7.49 7.33 -4.71
N LEU A 105 -7.22 6.04 -4.54
CA LEU A 105 -8.25 5.01 -4.33
C LEU A 105 -8.77 5.06 -2.90
N ASP A 106 -7.88 5.23 -1.92
CA ASP A 106 -8.22 5.40 -0.51
C ASP A 106 -7.44 6.57 0.09
N PRO A 107 -8.05 7.77 0.13
CA PRO A 107 -7.44 8.96 0.72
C PRO A 107 -7.20 8.88 2.23
N ASN A 108 -7.76 7.89 2.93
CA ASN A 108 -7.56 7.69 4.36
C ASN A 108 -6.50 6.61 4.65
N LEU A 109 -5.90 6.01 3.61
CA LEU A 109 -4.87 5.00 3.76
C LEU A 109 -3.52 5.63 4.15
N GLY A 110 -3.25 5.69 5.45
CA GLY A 110 -1.99 6.22 5.99
C GLY A 110 -0.73 5.58 5.39
N LEU A 111 -0.77 4.27 5.08
CA LEU A 111 0.34 3.57 4.43
C LEU A 111 0.72 4.20 3.09
N GLY A 112 -0.24 4.65 2.29
CA GLY A 112 0.04 5.28 0.99
C GLY A 112 0.87 6.56 1.15
N TYR A 113 0.50 7.41 2.10
CA TYR A 113 1.25 8.64 2.39
C TYR A 113 2.61 8.37 3.04
N GLN A 114 2.72 7.37 3.92
CA GLN A 114 4.00 6.96 4.49
C GLN A 114 4.98 6.54 3.38
N VAL A 115 4.52 5.76 2.42
CA VAL A 115 5.33 5.28 1.29
C VAL A 115 5.72 6.43 0.36
N ILE A 116 4.80 7.38 0.08
CA ILE A 116 5.14 8.62 -0.65
C ILE A 116 6.22 9.40 0.07
N SER A 117 6.08 9.60 1.38
CA SER A 117 7.06 10.31 2.20
C SER A 117 8.44 9.67 2.09
N PHE A 118 8.51 8.34 2.21
CA PHE A 118 9.78 7.63 2.14
C PHE A 118 10.41 7.73 0.74
N GLY A 119 9.62 7.58 -0.33
CA GLY A 119 10.11 7.73 -1.69
C GLY A 119 10.65 9.13 -2.00
N LEU A 120 9.94 10.18 -1.55
CA LEU A 120 10.40 11.56 -1.75
C LEU A 120 11.69 11.85 -0.97
N ALA A 121 11.84 11.29 0.23
CA ALA A 121 13.08 11.38 0.98
C ALA A 121 14.26 10.72 0.24
N LEU A 122 14.05 9.55 -0.37
CA LEU A 122 15.08 8.90 -1.21
C LEU A 122 15.38 9.70 -2.49
N GLN A 123 14.43 10.48 -2.99
CA GLN A 123 14.61 11.39 -4.12
C GLN A 123 15.29 12.72 -3.73
N GLY A 124 15.53 12.96 -2.44
CA GLY A 124 16.07 14.21 -1.90
C GLY A 124 15.04 15.34 -1.73
N ASP A 125 13.75 15.11 -2.04
CA ASP A 125 12.67 16.05 -1.78
C ASP A 125 12.11 15.87 -0.36
N TYR A 126 12.89 16.32 0.62
CA TYR A 126 12.49 16.30 2.03
C TYR A 126 11.24 17.15 2.31
N SER A 127 11.01 18.20 1.51
CA SER A 127 9.90 19.13 1.69
C SER A 127 8.55 18.52 1.31
N GLY A 128 8.50 17.81 0.19
CA GLY A 128 7.36 17.00 -0.23
C GLY A 128 7.17 15.79 0.68
N GLY A 129 8.26 15.16 1.12
CA GLY A 129 8.21 14.06 2.07
C GLY A 129 7.53 14.43 3.39
N LEU A 130 7.89 15.58 3.98
CA LEU A 130 7.31 16.06 5.23
C LEU A 130 5.79 16.33 5.10
N GLN A 131 5.34 16.86 3.96
CA GLN A 131 3.91 17.10 3.72
C GLN A 131 3.14 15.78 3.64
N ALA A 132 3.68 14.78 2.93
CA ALA A 132 3.09 13.45 2.88
C ALA A 132 3.05 12.79 4.27
N ALA A 133 4.13 12.89 5.05
CA ALA A 133 4.17 12.33 6.40
C ALA A 133 3.08 12.91 7.33
N ARG A 134 2.77 14.21 7.21
CA ARG A 134 1.67 14.83 7.97
C ARG A 134 0.31 14.25 7.61
N ARG A 135 0.06 14.00 6.33
CA ARG A 135 -1.18 13.34 5.86
C ARG A 135 -1.29 11.89 6.31
N ALA A 136 -0.18 11.21 6.62
CA ALA A 136 -0.20 9.83 7.10
C ALA A 136 -0.72 9.67 8.53
N VAL A 137 -0.73 10.77 9.33
CA VAL A 137 -1.11 10.77 10.75
C VAL A 137 -2.38 11.55 11.07
N GLU A 138 -2.96 12.20 10.06
CA GLU A 138 -4.30 12.85 10.10
C GLU A 138 -5.40 11.81 9.89
#